data_AF-E3M955-F1
#
_entry.id   AF-E3M955-F1
#
_cell.length_a   1.000
_cell.length_b   1.000
_cell.length_c   1.000
_cell.angle_alpha   90.00
_cell.angle_beta   90.00
_cell.angle_gamma   90.00
#
_symmetry.space_group_name_H-M   'P 1'
#
loop_
_entity.id
_entity.type
_entity.pdbx_description
1 polymer ?
#
loop_
_entity_poly.entity_id
_entity_poly.type
_entity_poly.pdbx_seq_one_letter_code
_entity_poly.pdbx_strand_id
1 'polypeptide(L)'
;MVSKTTLITLLAVTGFIALLAFVGTGVVRSARHRPIYYSTQGPGNYLGTPTQFVKKINELRRWCARDLNVSNMHQLIWSEDLVKVAEFLKEHEVFSDKGRVEVINSYQDAFYSLQGLLKKKGKLGTAVNFKQIIDKDKRNQGIDFLVPNQLYVGCSPKESTMTCLIGPNNKFSFFDYSGDSIEIPGTQCLDGYVENDGICSPTTETLVEASREKFPKIKEEYEEDDETSGTNASQLGLVFLCLCFFYAFQLID
;
A
#
# COMPACT_ATOMS: atom_id res chain seq x y z
N MET A 1 3.48 -72.04 38.47
CA MET A 1 2.84 -72.37 37.18
C MET A 1 1.87 -71.24 36.86
N VAL A 2 2.20 -70.39 35.89
CA VAL A 2 1.29 -69.31 35.43
C VAL A 2 0.27 -69.93 34.48
N SER A 3 -1.02 -69.67 34.69
CA SER A 3 -2.09 -70.23 33.84
C SER A 3 -1.98 -69.69 32.41
N LYS A 4 -2.29 -70.53 31.42
CA LYS A 4 -2.31 -70.15 29.99
C LYS A 4 -3.21 -68.93 29.75
N THR A 5 -4.28 -68.77 30.54
CA THR A 5 -5.17 -67.60 30.47
C THR A 5 -4.49 -66.30 30.91
N THR A 6 -3.59 -66.36 31.89
CA THR A 6 -2.85 -65.18 32.40
C THR A 6 -1.75 -64.74 31.43
N LEU A 7 -1.17 -65.67 30.67
CA LEU A 7 -0.18 -65.37 29.64
C LEU A 7 -0.84 -64.70 28.41
N ILE A 8 -2.04 -65.15 28.04
CA ILE A 8 -2.79 -64.58 26.90
C ILE A 8 -3.28 -63.17 27.22
N THR A 9 -3.77 -62.91 28.44
CA THR A 9 -4.16 -61.55 28.83
C THR A 9 -2.97 -60.59 28.91
N LEU A 10 -1.81 -61.06 29.38
CA LEU A 10 -0.60 -60.23 29.43
C LEU A 10 -0.08 -59.87 28.02
N LEU A 11 -0.17 -60.79 27.05
CA LEU A 11 0.18 -60.54 25.65
C LEU A 11 -0.81 -59.60 24.95
N ALA A 12 -2.10 -59.72 25.26
CA ALA A 12 -3.13 -58.83 24.71
C ALA A 12 -2.98 -57.39 25.24
N VAL A 13 -2.68 -57.22 26.53
CA VAL A 13 -2.50 -55.89 27.14
C VAL A 13 -1.21 -55.22 26.67
N THR A 14 -0.11 -55.97 26.52
CA THR A 14 1.14 -55.41 26.00
C THR A 14 1.05 -55.08 24.50
N GLY A 15 0.32 -55.87 23.72
CA GLY A 15 0.03 -55.58 22.30
C GLY A 15 -0.82 -54.31 22.10
N PHE A 16 -1.81 -54.08 22.96
CA PHE A 16 -2.68 -52.89 22.86
C PHE A 16 -1.95 -51.60 23.27
N ILE A 17 -1.07 -51.66 24.27
CA ILE A 17 -0.24 -50.51 24.70
C ILE A 17 0.79 -50.15 23.61
N ALA A 18 1.37 -51.14 22.92
CA ALA A 18 2.28 -50.90 21.80
C ALA A 18 1.56 -50.25 20.59
N LEU A 19 0.29 -50.61 20.35
CA LEU A 19 -0.51 -50.00 19.28
C LEU A 19 -0.85 -48.53 19.58
N LEU A 20 -1.16 -48.19 20.84
CA LEU A 20 -1.43 -46.81 21.25
C LEU A 20 -0.16 -45.92 21.25
N ALA A 21 1.01 -46.49 21.49
CA ALA A 21 2.28 -45.76 21.39
C ALA A 21 2.67 -45.42 19.94
N PHE A 22 2.20 -46.19 18.94
CA PHE A 22 2.48 -45.95 17.52
C PHE A 22 1.54 -44.93 16.85
N VAL A 23 0.38 -44.62 17.46
CA VAL A 23 -0.60 -43.66 16.92
C VAL A 23 -0.36 -42.23 17.44
N GLY A 24 0.53 -42.03 18.42
CA GLY A 24 0.64 -40.77 19.18
C GLY A 24 1.89 -39.91 18.97
N THR A 25 2.81 -40.23 18.05
CA THR A 25 4.01 -39.41 17.79
C THR A 25 4.07 -38.91 16.35
N GLY A 26 2.92 -38.44 15.85
CA GLY A 26 2.94 -37.40 14.84
C GLY A 26 3.57 -36.16 15.46
N VAL A 27 4.89 -35.99 15.29
CA VAL A 27 5.55 -34.71 15.49
C VAL A 27 4.81 -33.74 14.59
N VAL A 28 3.90 -32.95 15.19
CA VAL A 28 3.44 -31.72 14.59
C VAL A 28 4.71 -30.88 14.51
N ARG A 29 5.40 -31.00 13.37
CA ARG A 29 6.29 -29.95 12.91
C ARG A 29 5.37 -28.75 12.82
N SER A 30 5.36 -27.95 13.89
CA SER A 30 5.00 -26.55 13.82
C SER A 30 5.77 -26.06 12.60
N ALA A 31 5.04 -25.85 11.52
CA ALA A 31 5.56 -25.15 10.37
C ALA A 31 5.95 -23.80 10.95
N ARG A 32 7.23 -23.64 11.30
CA ARG A 32 7.82 -22.31 11.41
C ARG A 32 7.34 -21.63 10.15
N HIS A 33 6.48 -20.63 10.31
CA HIS A 33 6.26 -19.64 9.30
C HIS A 33 7.66 -19.12 8.96
N ARG A 34 8.25 -19.68 7.90
CA ARG A 34 9.29 -18.96 7.19
C ARG A 34 8.54 -17.73 6.68
N PRO A 35 8.93 -16.51 7.07
CA PRO A 35 8.45 -15.35 6.35
C PRO A 35 8.80 -15.62 4.88
N ILE A 36 7.76 -15.63 4.04
CA ILE A 36 7.95 -15.74 2.61
C ILE A 36 8.63 -14.42 2.23
N TYR A 37 9.95 -14.46 2.11
CA TYR A 37 10.70 -13.40 1.45
C TYR A 37 10.26 -13.40 -0.01
N TYR A 38 9.45 -12.42 -0.41
CA TYR A 38 9.17 -12.19 -1.81
C TYR A 38 10.42 -11.59 -2.44
N SER A 39 11.13 -12.42 -3.20
CA SER A 39 12.21 -12.00 -4.07
C SER A 39 11.67 -10.97 -5.07
N THR A 40 12.24 -9.77 -5.08
CA THR A 40 11.86 -8.62 -5.92
C THR A 40 12.34 -8.73 -7.37
N GLN A 41 12.53 -9.95 -7.89
CA GLN A 41 12.96 -10.17 -9.28
C GLN A 41 12.13 -11.30 -9.93
N GLY A 42 10.93 -10.94 -10.40
CA GLY A 42 10.01 -11.77 -11.20
C GLY A 42 8.87 -10.92 -11.79
N PRO A 43 8.27 -11.29 -12.95
CA PRO A 43 7.60 -10.36 -13.84
C PRO A 43 6.20 -9.95 -13.34
N GLY A 44 6.07 -8.71 -12.86
CA GLY A 44 4.99 -7.73 -13.11
C GLY A 44 3.49 -8.12 -13.07
N ASN A 45 3.05 -9.29 -12.62
CA ASN A 45 1.67 -9.74 -12.87
C ASN A 45 0.89 -10.33 -11.68
N TYR A 46 1.44 -10.32 -10.46
CA TYR A 46 0.72 -10.86 -9.28
C TYR A 46 -0.13 -9.82 -8.55
N LEU A 47 0.12 -8.53 -8.76
CA LEU A 47 -0.58 -7.44 -8.06
C LEU A 47 -1.81 -6.93 -8.84
N GLY A 48 -1.89 -7.17 -10.15
CA GLY A 48 -2.85 -6.55 -11.08
C GLY A 48 -2.29 -5.29 -11.73
N THR A 49 -3.04 -4.66 -12.65
CA THR A 49 -2.62 -3.39 -13.29
C THR A 49 -3.28 -2.18 -12.61
N PRO A 50 -2.60 -1.01 -12.55
CA PRO A 50 -3.19 0.23 -12.06
C PRO A 50 -4.53 0.58 -12.72
N THR A 51 -4.60 0.42 -14.05
CA THR A 51 -5.82 0.70 -14.82
C THR A 51 -7.00 -0.19 -14.40
N GLN A 52 -6.77 -1.49 -14.24
CA GLN A 52 -7.82 -2.41 -13.77
C GLN A 52 -8.23 -2.11 -12.33
N PHE A 53 -7.27 -1.75 -11.48
CA PHE A 53 -7.52 -1.38 -10.10
C PHE A 53 -8.44 -0.16 -10.01
N VAL A 54 -8.05 0.96 -10.63
CA VAL A 54 -8.83 2.20 -10.64
C VAL A 54 -10.22 1.97 -11.23
N LYS A 55 -10.32 1.21 -12.33
CA LYS A 55 -11.61 0.85 -12.92
C LYS A 55 -12.54 0.14 -11.91
N LYS A 56 -12.05 -0.92 -11.27
CA LYS A 56 -12.83 -1.69 -10.28
C LYS A 56 -13.22 -0.87 -9.06
N ILE A 57 -12.31 -0.03 -8.56
CA ILE A 57 -12.62 0.87 -7.44
C ILE A 57 -13.69 1.89 -7.85
N ASN A 58 -13.60 2.47 -9.05
CA ASN A 58 -14.61 3.39 -9.56
C ASN A 58 -15.98 2.73 -9.79
N GLU A 59 -16.02 1.43 -10.13
CA GLU A 59 -17.27 0.65 -10.14
C GLU A 59 -17.89 0.55 -8.74
N LEU A 60 -17.08 0.30 -7.69
CA LEU A 60 -17.56 0.31 -6.30
C LEU A 60 -18.03 1.69 -5.86
N ARG A 61 -17.29 2.75 -6.23
CA ARG A 61 -17.67 4.14 -5.93
C ARG A 61 -19.02 4.49 -6.58
N ARG A 62 -19.24 4.09 -7.82
CA ARG A 62 -20.54 4.29 -8.51
C ARG A 62 -21.67 3.55 -7.81
N TRP A 63 -21.44 2.30 -7.43
CA TRP A 63 -22.41 1.54 -6.65
C TRP A 63 -22.75 2.24 -5.33
N CYS A 64 -21.74 2.69 -4.57
CA CYS A 64 -21.95 3.45 -3.34
C CYS A 64 -22.74 4.73 -3.58
N ALA A 65 -22.42 5.48 -4.64
CA ALA A 65 -23.12 6.72 -4.94
C ALA A 65 -24.61 6.50 -5.16
N ARG A 66 -24.96 5.47 -5.94
CA ARG A 66 -26.35 5.14 -6.27
C ARG A 66 -27.11 4.50 -5.11
N ASP A 67 -26.55 3.50 -4.46
CA ASP A 67 -27.27 2.75 -3.43
C ASP A 67 -27.34 3.52 -2.11
N LEU A 68 -26.41 4.47 -1.89
CA LEU A 68 -26.27 5.21 -0.62
C LEU A 68 -26.53 6.71 -0.78
N ASN A 69 -27.02 7.14 -1.94
CA ASN A 69 -27.39 8.53 -2.22
C ASN A 69 -26.26 9.51 -1.89
N VAL A 70 -25.07 9.29 -2.48
CA VAL A 70 -23.90 10.16 -2.29
C VAL A 70 -23.80 11.14 -3.46
N SER A 71 -24.10 12.41 -3.21
CA SER A 71 -24.17 13.41 -4.28
C SER A 71 -22.82 13.83 -4.88
N ASN A 72 -21.73 13.70 -4.12
CA ASN A 72 -20.39 14.20 -4.47
C ASN A 72 -19.35 13.08 -4.65
N MET A 73 -19.75 11.88 -5.07
CA MET A 73 -18.79 10.81 -5.34
C MET A 73 -18.05 11.06 -6.65
N HIS A 74 -16.73 11.28 -6.58
CA HIS A 74 -15.89 11.50 -7.77
C HIS A 74 -15.21 10.24 -8.24
N GLN A 75 -15.03 10.04 -9.54
CA GLN A 75 -14.15 8.99 -10.02
C GLN A 75 -12.68 9.31 -9.70
N LEU A 76 -11.95 8.30 -9.25
CA LEU A 76 -10.51 8.36 -9.09
C LEU A 76 -9.82 8.31 -10.46
N ILE A 77 -8.78 9.12 -10.60
CA ILE A 77 -7.84 9.14 -11.71
C ILE A 77 -6.50 8.62 -11.21
N TRP A 78 -5.80 7.82 -12.02
CA TRP A 78 -4.46 7.38 -11.68
C TRP A 78 -3.47 8.54 -11.79
N SER A 79 -2.70 8.80 -10.73
CA SER A 79 -1.68 9.87 -10.70
C SER A 79 -0.29 9.29 -10.52
N GLU A 80 0.56 9.51 -11.52
CA GLU A 80 1.97 9.11 -11.50
C GLU A 80 2.79 9.91 -10.49
N ASP A 81 2.36 11.14 -10.17
CA ASP A 81 3.00 11.93 -9.13
C ASP A 81 2.70 11.38 -7.75
N LEU A 82 1.47 10.90 -7.50
CA LEU A 82 1.16 10.16 -6.28
C LEU A 82 1.93 8.83 -6.20
N VAL A 83 2.22 8.17 -7.33
CA VAL A 83 3.09 6.98 -7.35
C VAL A 83 4.50 7.34 -6.85
N LYS A 84 5.11 8.40 -7.39
CA LYS A 84 6.45 8.85 -6.96
C LYS A 84 6.46 9.19 -5.47
N VAL A 85 5.47 9.94 -4.99
CA VAL A 85 5.40 10.27 -3.56
C VAL A 85 5.26 9.00 -2.72
N ALA A 86 4.40 8.05 -3.14
CA ALA A 86 4.21 6.78 -2.45
C ALA A 86 5.49 5.92 -2.43
N GLU A 87 6.34 6.01 -3.45
CA GLU A 87 7.64 5.34 -3.50
C GLU A 87 8.58 5.82 -2.40
N PHE A 88 8.63 7.14 -2.14
CA PHE A 88 9.49 7.74 -1.11
C PHE A 88 8.97 7.60 0.33
N LEU A 89 7.68 7.33 0.53
CA LEU A 89 7.14 7.09 1.87
C LEU A 89 7.80 5.88 2.52
N LYS A 90 8.15 6.00 3.80
CA LYS A 90 8.66 4.86 4.57
C LYS A 90 7.57 3.82 4.76
N GLU A 91 7.96 2.56 4.88
CA GLU A 91 7.01 1.51 5.25
C GLU A 91 6.39 1.86 6.61
N HIS A 92 5.05 1.77 6.70
CA HIS A 92 4.23 2.22 7.84
C HIS A 92 4.09 3.73 8.06
N GLU A 93 4.54 4.58 7.13
CA GLU A 93 4.18 5.99 7.14
C GLU A 93 2.69 6.14 6.83
N VAL A 94 1.92 6.73 7.74
CA VAL A 94 0.45 6.82 7.66
C VAL A 94 -0.06 8.21 7.29
N PHE A 95 0.85 9.14 7.02
CA PHE A 95 0.51 10.54 6.75
C PHE A 95 1.26 11.07 5.54
N SER A 96 0.56 11.82 4.70
CA SER A 96 1.14 12.64 3.64
C SER A 96 0.36 13.95 3.55
N ASP A 97 1.04 15.05 3.24
CA ASP A 97 0.40 16.32 2.91
C ASP A 97 -0.34 16.24 1.56
N LYS A 98 -0.02 15.26 0.71
CA LYS A 98 -0.61 15.05 -0.61
C LYS A 98 -1.88 14.20 -0.61
N GLY A 99 -2.21 13.56 0.51
CA GLY A 99 -3.38 12.70 0.59
C GLY A 99 -3.32 11.69 1.74
N ARG A 100 -4.28 10.76 1.71
CA ARG A 100 -4.40 9.67 2.67
C ARG A 100 -3.53 8.52 2.25
N VAL A 101 -2.83 7.91 3.20
CA VAL A 101 -1.97 6.75 2.96
C VAL A 101 -2.73 5.48 3.30
N GLU A 102 -2.76 4.55 2.35
CA GLU A 102 -3.41 3.25 2.49
C GLU A 102 -2.38 2.15 2.18
N VAL A 103 -2.26 1.15 3.06
CA VAL A 103 -1.33 0.03 2.87
C VAL A 103 -2.12 -1.24 2.53
N ILE A 104 -1.92 -1.74 1.32
CA ILE A 104 -2.65 -2.89 0.78
C ILE A 104 -1.67 -4.02 0.43
N ASN A 105 -2.11 -5.29 0.49
CA ASN A 105 -1.26 -6.40 0.08
C ASN A 105 -1.18 -6.51 -1.45
N SER A 106 -2.28 -6.19 -2.13
CA SER A 106 -2.39 -6.13 -3.60
C SER A 106 -3.63 -5.34 -4.00
N TYR A 107 -3.72 -4.92 -5.27
CA TYR A 107 -4.95 -4.31 -5.79
C TYR A 107 -6.17 -5.22 -5.66
N GLN A 108 -5.96 -6.52 -5.83
CA GLN A 108 -7.02 -7.50 -5.75
C GLN A 108 -7.54 -7.66 -4.31
N ASP A 109 -6.63 -7.67 -3.33
CA ASP A 109 -6.98 -7.74 -1.90
C ASP A 109 -7.75 -6.50 -1.44
N ALA A 110 -7.32 -5.31 -1.86
CA ALA A 110 -8.03 -4.06 -1.58
C ALA A 110 -9.47 -4.09 -2.11
N PHE A 111 -9.65 -4.53 -3.36
CA PHE A 111 -10.97 -4.66 -3.98
C PHE A 111 -11.88 -5.67 -3.23
N TYR A 112 -11.36 -6.85 -2.91
CA TYR A 112 -12.16 -7.87 -2.21
C TYR A 112 -12.49 -7.49 -0.76
N SER A 113 -11.58 -6.81 -0.07
CA SER A 113 -11.82 -6.29 1.27
C SER A 113 -12.96 -5.28 1.27
N LEU A 114 -12.92 -4.32 0.34
CA LEU A 114 -14.01 -3.36 0.14
C LEU A 114 -15.32 -4.04 -0.25
N GLN A 115 -15.30 -4.92 -1.26
CA GLN A 115 -16.51 -5.62 -1.69
C GLN A 115 -17.11 -6.46 -0.56
N GLY A 116 -16.27 -7.11 0.25
CA GLY A 116 -16.71 -7.87 1.43
C GLY A 116 -17.36 -6.99 2.49
N LEU A 117 -16.79 -5.81 2.74
CA LEU A 117 -17.34 -4.81 3.64
C LEU A 117 -18.72 -4.33 3.17
N LEU A 118 -18.86 -3.98 1.88
CA LEU A 118 -20.14 -3.55 1.30
C LEU A 118 -21.18 -4.68 1.26
N LYS A 119 -20.79 -5.93 1.00
CA LYS A 119 -21.69 -7.10 1.07
C LYS A 119 -22.23 -7.35 2.48
N LYS A 120 -21.43 -7.12 3.52
CA LYS A 120 -21.90 -7.23 4.92
C LYS A 120 -23.03 -6.23 5.20
N LYS A 121 -22.98 -5.01 4.64
CA LYS A 121 -24.09 -4.04 4.70
C LYS A 121 -25.38 -4.64 4.15
N GLY A 122 -25.34 -5.15 2.92
CA GLY A 122 -26.52 -5.72 2.27
C GLY A 122 -27.18 -6.85 3.05
N LYS A 123 -26.39 -7.62 3.83
CA LYS A 123 -26.90 -8.68 4.71
C LYS A 123 -27.43 -8.18 6.07
N LEU A 124 -26.85 -7.11 6.63
CA LEU A 124 -27.20 -6.61 7.97
C LEU A 124 -28.30 -5.54 7.98
N GLY A 125 -28.70 -5.02 6.81
CA GLY A 125 -29.94 -4.28 6.60
C GLY A 125 -30.07 -2.91 7.28
N THR A 126 -29.12 -2.49 8.12
CA THR A 126 -29.14 -1.18 8.78
C THR A 126 -27.76 -0.52 8.80
N ALA A 127 -27.75 0.80 8.69
CA ALA A 127 -26.53 1.58 8.65
C ALA A 127 -25.82 1.76 9.99
N VAL A 128 -26.57 1.73 11.10
CA VAL A 128 -25.98 1.68 12.45
C VAL A 128 -25.01 0.51 12.57
N ASN A 129 -25.31 -0.61 11.90
CA ASN A 129 -24.41 -1.75 11.85
C ASN A 129 -23.21 -1.52 10.93
N PHE A 130 -23.36 -0.79 9.83
CA PHE A 130 -22.26 -0.45 8.94
C PHE A 130 -21.26 0.52 9.58
N LYS A 131 -21.75 1.51 10.35
CA LYS A 131 -20.93 2.35 11.24
C LYS A 131 -20.05 1.49 12.12
N GLN A 132 -20.69 0.58 12.84
CA GLN A 132 -20.00 -0.31 13.77
C GLN A 132 -19.03 -1.24 13.06
N ILE A 133 -19.30 -1.66 11.82
CA ILE A 133 -18.37 -2.47 11.04
C ILE A 133 -17.13 -1.65 10.71
N ILE A 134 -17.28 -0.42 10.20
CA ILE A 134 -16.17 0.48 9.90
C ILE A 134 -15.38 0.80 11.19
N ASP A 135 -16.06 1.24 12.25
CA ASP A 135 -15.43 1.62 13.51
C ASP A 135 -14.71 0.43 14.19
N LYS A 136 -15.21 -0.81 14.01
CA LYS A 136 -14.60 -2.03 14.56
C LYS A 136 -13.54 -2.65 13.65
N ASP A 137 -13.54 -2.35 12.35
CA ASP A 137 -12.57 -2.90 11.42
C ASP A 137 -11.23 -2.20 11.62
N LYS A 138 -10.42 -2.71 12.55
CA LYS A 138 -9.08 -2.19 12.83
C LYS A 138 -8.16 -2.16 11.62
N ARG A 139 -8.51 -2.86 10.54
CA ARG A 139 -7.74 -2.84 9.30
C ARG A 139 -8.14 -1.69 8.40
N ASN A 140 -9.40 -1.21 8.45
CA ASN A 140 -9.96 -0.15 7.58
C ASN A 140 -9.50 -0.19 6.11
N GLN A 141 -9.07 -1.37 5.65
CA GLN A 141 -8.20 -1.49 4.50
C GLN A 141 -8.99 -1.17 3.26
N GLY A 142 -8.68 -0.01 2.69
CA GLY A 142 -9.26 0.51 1.47
C GLY A 142 -10.49 1.40 1.64
N ILE A 143 -10.97 1.70 2.84
CA ILE A 143 -12.10 2.64 3.03
C ILE A 143 -11.76 4.02 2.46
N ASP A 144 -10.49 4.40 2.50
CA ASP A 144 -10.02 5.65 1.93
C ASP A 144 -10.25 5.75 0.41
N PHE A 145 -10.30 4.60 -0.29
CA PHE A 145 -10.68 4.56 -1.71
C PHE A 145 -12.15 4.88 -1.97
N LEU A 146 -13.00 4.91 -0.93
CA LEU A 146 -14.42 5.22 -1.03
C LEU A 146 -14.77 6.63 -0.54
N VAL A 147 -13.78 7.43 -0.13
CA VAL A 147 -14.01 8.83 0.28
C VAL A 147 -14.45 9.67 -0.95
N PRO A 148 -15.62 10.32 -0.95
CA PRO A 148 -16.23 10.90 -2.16
C PRO A 148 -15.38 11.96 -2.86
N ASN A 149 -14.72 12.81 -2.07
CA ASN A 149 -13.96 13.97 -2.55
C ASN A 149 -12.47 13.66 -2.82
N GLN A 150 -12.11 12.37 -2.90
CA GLN A 150 -10.82 11.96 -3.45
C GLN A 150 -10.94 11.86 -4.96
N LEU A 151 -9.92 12.36 -5.64
CA LEU A 151 -9.86 12.54 -7.09
C LEU A 151 -8.74 11.73 -7.72
N TYR A 152 -7.65 11.50 -6.98
CA TYR A 152 -6.44 10.90 -7.48
C TYR A 152 -6.02 9.71 -6.62
N VAL A 153 -5.43 8.72 -7.26
CA VAL A 153 -4.77 7.60 -6.59
C VAL A 153 -3.48 7.22 -7.29
N GLY A 154 -2.45 6.93 -6.52
CA GLY A 154 -1.20 6.38 -7.02
C GLY A 154 -0.64 5.42 -5.99
N CYS A 155 -0.11 4.27 -6.43
CA CYS A 155 0.44 3.27 -5.53
C CYS A 155 1.82 2.82 -5.97
N SER A 156 2.70 2.61 -4.99
CA SER A 156 4.04 2.06 -5.19
C SER A 156 4.18 0.74 -4.41
N PRO A 157 4.79 -0.30 -5.02
CA PRO A 157 5.16 -1.49 -4.27
C PRO A 157 6.19 -1.17 -3.18
N LYS A 158 6.15 -1.96 -2.11
CA LYS A 158 7.14 -2.06 -1.02
C LYS A 158 7.62 -3.52 -0.94
N GLU A 159 8.47 -3.85 0.04
CA GLU A 159 9.05 -5.20 0.16
C GLU A 159 7.99 -6.30 0.27
N SER A 160 6.90 -6.05 1.00
CA SER A 160 5.86 -7.05 1.28
C SER A 160 4.42 -6.57 1.00
N THR A 161 4.25 -5.29 0.69
CA THR A 161 2.95 -4.61 0.55
C THR A 161 2.99 -3.61 -0.60
N MET A 162 1.91 -2.86 -0.78
CA MET A 162 1.85 -1.67 -1.62
C MET A 162 1.36 -0.50 -0.78
N THR A 163 2.03 0.64 -0.92
CA THR A 163 1.58 1.90 -0.35
C THR A 163 0.84 2.68 -1.42
N CYS A 164 -0.40 3.04 -1.14
CA CYS A 164 -1.23 3.90 -1.98
C CYS A 164 -1.39 5.27 -1.33
N LEU A 165 -1.35 6.31 -2.16
CA LEU A 165 -1.75 7.66 -1.82
C LEU A 165 -3.05 7.99 -2.53
N ILE A 166 -3.97 8.58 -1.78
CA ILE A 166 -5.32 8.92 -2.23
C ILE A 166 -5.55 10.39 -1.91
N GLY A 167 -5.59 11.22 -2.94
CA GLY A 167 -5.59 12.68 -2.82
C GLY A 167 -6.78 13.33 -3.52
N PRO A 168 -7.00 14.64 -3.29
CA PRO A 168 -6.07 15.58 -2.66
C PRO A 168 -6.27 15.77 -1.14
N ASN A 169 -7.34 15.21 -0.57
CA ASN A 169 -7.75 15.54 0.80
C ASN A 169 -7.10 14.60 1.82
N ASN A 170 -6.30 15.12 2.75
CA ASN A 170 -5.75 14.30 3.84
C ASN A 170 -6.76 14.04 4.97
N LYS A 171 -7.81 14.86 5.09
CA LYS A 171 -8.88 14.68 6.07
C LYS A 171 -9.82 13.55 5.66
N PHE A 172 -10.07 12.64 6.60
CA PHE A 172 -11.10 11.63 6.41
C PHE A 172 -12.48 12.27 6.51
N SER A 173 -13.30 12.11 5.48
CA SER A 173 -14.71 12.48 5.48
C SER A 173 -15.48 11.42 4.73
N PHE A 174 -16.17 10.56 5.47
CA PHE A 174 -16.95 9.50 4.88
C PHE A 174 -18.38 9.97 4.62
N PHE A 175 -18.99 9.48 3.55
CA PHE A 175 -20.38 9.80 3.21
C PHE A 175 -21.35 9.17 4.21
N ASP A 176 -22.57 9.71 4.27
CA ASP A 176 -23.61 9.11 5.06
C ASP A 176 -24.02 7.75 4.49
N TYR A 177 -23.81 6.70 5.28
CA TYR A 177 -24.16 5.33 4.91
C TYR A 177 -25.44 4.86 5.63
N SER A 178 -26.17 5.77 6.29
CA SER A 178 -27.52 5.59 6.88
C SER A 178 -28.49 4.83 5.96
N GLY A 179 -28.38 5.10 4.65
CA GLY A 179 -29.42 4.77 3.69
C GLY A 179 -30.61 5.75 3.75
N ASP A 180 -30.55 6.73 4.64
CA ASP A 180 -31.56 7.77 4.84
C ASP A 180 -31.18 9.07 4.12
N SER A 181 -30.00 9.12 3.49
CA SER A 181 -29.60 10.25 2.64
C SER A 181 -30.66 10.47 1.55
N ILE A 182 -31.17 11.69 1.49
CA ILE A 182 -32.10 12.15 0.46
C ILE A 182 -31.38 12.89 -0.68
N GLU A 183 -30.05 12.91 -0.64
CA GLU A 183 -29.27 13.58 -1.67
C GLU A 183 -29.38 12.86 -3.02
N ILE A 184 -29.18 13.60 -4.10
CA ILE A 184 -29.27 13.05 -5.44
C ILE A 184 -27.85 12.72 -5.93
N PRO A 185 -27.54 11.45 -6.27
CA PRO A 185 -26.23 11.05 -6.75
C PRO A 185 -25.72 11.90 -7.92
N GLY A 186 -24.45 12.33 -7.86
CA GLY A 186 -23.80 13.10 -8.92
C GLY A 186 -24.25 14.56 -9.08
N THR A 187 -25.05 15.12 -8.16
CA THR A 187 -25.47 16.53 -8.23
C THR A 187 -24.45 17.52 -7.67
N GLN A 188 -23.45 17.06 -6.94
CA GLN A 188 -22.41 17.89 -6.32
C GLN A 188 -21.02 17.57 -6.89
N CYS A 189 -20.90 17.63 -8.21
CA CYS A 189 -19.62 17.47 -8.89
C CYS A 189 -18.77 18.74 -8.80
N LEU A 190 -17.47 18.55 -8.61
CA LEU A 190 -16.47 19.61 -8.68
C LEU A 190 -16.24 20.04 -10.13
N ASP A 191 -15.67 21.23 -10.31
CA ASP A 191 -15.24 21.73 -11.62
C ASP A 191 -14.31 20.72 -12.30
N GLY A 192 -14.52 20.54 -13.60
CA GLY A 192 -13.83 19.51 -14.39
C GLY A 192 -14.45 18.11 -14.30
N TYR A 193 -15.55 17.94 -13.55
CA TYR A 193 -16.32 16.71 -13.49
C TYR A 193 -17.78 16.93 -13.90
N VAL A 194 -18.39 15.89 -14.47
CA VAL A 194 -19.79 15.89 -14.91
C VAL A 194 -20.52 14.68 -14.34
N GLU A 195 -21.82 14.85 -14.07
CA GLU A 195 -22.69 13.74 -13.70
C GLU A 195 -22.69 12.68 -14.81
N ASN A 196 -22.55 11.42 -14.41
CA ASN A 196 -22.60 10.28 -15.30
C ASN A 196 -22.99 9.01 -14.54
N ASP A 197 -24.27 8.64 -14.62
CA ASP A 197 -24.84 7.45 -13.96
C ASP A 197 -24.64 7.50 -12.43
N GLY A 198 -24.98 8.64 -11.84
CA GLY A 198 -24.96 8.90 -10.40
C GLY A 198 -23.57 9.11 -9.79
N ILE A 199 -22.52 9.23 -10.60
CA ILE A 199 -21.15 9.54 -10.15
C ILE A 199 -20.58 10.71 -10.93
N CYS A 200 -19.71 11.50 -10.29
CA CYS A 200 -18.97 12.58 -10.94
C CYS A 200 -17.79 11.99 -11.71
N SER A 201 -17.88 11.99 -13.05
CA SER A 201 -16.84 11.49 -13.95
C SER A 201 -16.01 12.67 -14.50
N PRO A 202 -14.68 12.52 -14.62
CA PRO A 202 -13.84 13.60 -15.11
C PRO A 202 -14.15 13.88 -16.58
N THR A 203 -14.10 15.16 -16.93
CA THR A 203 -14.16 15.60 -18.32
C THR A 203 -12.91 15.16 -19.08
N THR A 204 -12.98 15.19 -20.41
CA THR A 204 -11.80 14.95 -21.26
C THR A 204 -10.67 15.92 -20.95
N GLU A 205 -10.98 17.19 -20.66
CA GLU A 205 -9.98 18.20 -20.31
C GLU A 205 -9.25 17.83 -19.02
N THR A 206 -9.98 17.46 -17.97
CA THR A 206 -9.40 17.02 -16.69
C THR A 206 -8.56 15.75 -16.84
N LEU A 207 -8.99 14.78 -17.66
CA LEU A 207 -8.18 13.58 -17.94
C LEU A 207 -6.88 13.93 -18.67
N VAL A 208 -6.95 14.84 -19.63
CA VAL A 208 -5.79 15.32 -20.37
C VAL A 208 -4.85 16.09 -19.43
N GLU A 209 -5.36 16.95 -18.56
CA GLU A 209 -4.56 17.66 -17.56
C GLU A 209 -3.87 16.70 -16.58
N ALA A 210 -4.59 15.73 -16.02
CA ALA A 210 -4.03 14.70 -15.15
C ALA A 210 -2.94 13.86 -15.85
N SER A 211 -3.04 13.67 -17.17
CA SER A 211 -2.00 13.00 -17.96
C SER A 211 -0.75 13.87 -18.20
N ARG A 212 -0.89 15.20 -18.13
CA ARG A 212 0.16 16.19 -18.37
C ARG A 212 0.99 16.54 -17.14
N GLU A 213 0.53 16.25 -15.93
CA GLU A 213 1.32 16.47 -14.70
C GLU A 213 2.65 15.67 -14.66
N LYS A 214 2.92 14.82 -15.65
CA LYS A 214 4.28 14.36 -15.93
C LYS A 214 5.19 15.54 -16.35
N PHE A 215 6.08 15.92 -15.42
CA PHE A 215 7.38 16.61 -15.54
C PHE A 215 7.42 18.08 -15.06
N PRO A 216 8.18 18.32 -13.98
CA PRO A 216 9.46 18.99 -14.17
C PRO A 216 10.53 17.92 -14.38
N LYS A 217 11.24 18.00 -15.51
CA LYS A 217 12.58 17.42 -15.58
C LYS A 217 13.36 18.12 -14.47
N ILE A 218 13.77 17.39 -13.45
CA ILE A 218 14.97 17.77 -12.72
C ILE A 218 16.02 17.86 -13.82
N LYS A 219 16.54 19.07 -14.08
CA LYS A 219 17.79 19.15 -14.81
C LYS A 219 18.76 18.37 -13.95
N GLU A 220 19.19 17.21 -14.44
CA GLU A 220 20.47 16.66 -14.02
C GLU A 220 21.47 17.75 -14.42
N GLU A 221 21.76 18.64 -13.47
CA GLU A 221 23.01 19.38 -13.48
C GLU A 221 24.06 18.29 -13.26
N TYR A 222 24.47 17.67 -14.37
CA TYR A 222 25.77 17.05 -14.44
C TYR A 222 26.72 18.21 -14.15
N GLU A 223 27.28 18.23 -12.94
CA GLU A 223 28.62 18.78 -12.77
C GLU A 223 29.48 17.98 -13.74
N GLU A 224 29.73 18.57 -14.91
CA GLU A 224 30.70 18.10 -15.86
C GLU A 224 32.05 18.24 -15.16
N ASP A 225 32.55 17.14 -14.63
CA ASP A 225 33.94 16.93 -14.30
C ASP A 225 34.77 17.04 -15.58
N ASP A 226 35.02 18.29 -15.99
CA ASP A 226 36.05 18.63 -16.97
C ASP A 226 37.42 18.39 -16.31
N GLU A 227 37.83 17.13 -16.32
CA GLU A 227 39.23 16.75 -16.21
C GLU A 227 39.93 17.09 -17.54
N THR A 228 40.22 18.37 -17.76
CA THR A 228 41.24 18.79 -18.71
C THR A 228 42.55 19.10 -17.98
N SER A 229 43.53 18.27 -18.30
CA SER A 229 44.94 18.41 -17.94
C SER A 229 45.47 19.83 -18.20
N GLY A 230 45.88 20.51 -17.14
CA GLY A 230 46.62 21.77 -17.17
C GLY A 230 47.55 21.87 -15.97
N THR A 231 48.72 21.27 -16.08
CA THR A 231 49.81 21.33 -15.09
C THR A 231 50.28 22.76 -14.89
N ASN A 232 49.94 23.38 -13.75
CA ASN A 232 50.60 24.58 -13.27
C ASN A 232 51.61 24.22 -12.18
N ALA A 233 52.87 24.14 -12.58
CA ALA A 233 54.06 23.88 -11.77
C ALA A 233 54.41 25.04 -10.79
N SER A 234 53.43 25.74 -10.23
CA SER A 234 53.64 26.90 -9.34
C SER A 234 52.98 26.79 -7.95
N GLN A 235 52.24 25.71 -7.65
CA GLN A 235 51.56 25.55 -6.35
C GLN A 235 52.21 24.50 -5.42
N LEU A 236 53.03 23.59 -5.94
CA LEU A 236 53.79 22.63 -5.11
C LEU A 236 55.10 23.19 -4.54
N GLY A 237 55.60 24.31 -5.09
CA GLY A 237 56.82 24.98 -4.59
C GLY A 237 56.61 25.78 -3.30
N LEU A 238 55.40 26.29 -3.04
CA LEU A 238 55.10 27.11 -1.86
C LEU A 238 54.87 26.27 -0.59
N VAL A 239 54.30 25.07 -0.73
CA VAL A 239 54.07 24.18 0.42
C VAL A 239 55.37 23.55 0.92
N PHE A 240 56.31 23.24 0.01
CA PHE A 240 57.63 22.73 0.40
C PHE A 240 58.53 23.81 1.04
N LEU A 241 58.45 25.06 0.60
CA LEU A 241 59.22 26.17 1.19
C LEU A 241 58.73 26.54 2.61
N CYS A 242 57.43 26.46 2.88
CA CYS A 242 56.91 26.69 4.24
C CYS A 242 57.33 25.61 5.23
N LEU A 243 57.37 24.33 4.83
CA LEU A 243 57.77 23.25 5.73
C LEU A 243 59.28 23.27 6.05
N CYS A 244 60.13 23.70 5.12
CA CYS A 244 61.57 23.85 5.39
C CYS A 244 61.89 25.01 6.35
N PHE A 245 61.15 26.13 6.30
CA PHE A 245 61.33 27.25 7.24
C PHE A 245 60.91 26.92 8.67
N PHE A 246 59.85 26.12 8.86
CA PHE A 246 59.43 25.67 10.20
C PHE A 246 60.45 24.72 10.85
N TYR A 247 61.08 23.83 10.07
CA TYR A 247 62.13 22.94 10.59
C TYR A 247 63.45 23.66 10.88
N ALA A 248 63.79 24.71 10.14
CA ALA A 248 64.99 25.49 10.39
C ALA A 248 64.91 26.35 11.68
N PHE A 249 63.71 26.78 12.07
CA PHE A 249 63.50 27.55 13.31
C PHE A 249 63.49 26.70 14.57
N GLN A 250 63.24 25.38 14.48
CA GLN A 250 63.31 24.46 15.64
C GLN A 250 64.72 23.93 15.93
N LEU A 251 65.73 24.32 15.15
CA LEU A 251 67.13 23.88 15.31
C LEU A 251 68.08 24.98 15.80
N ILE A 252 67.56 26.16 16.16
CA ILE A 252 68.37 27.32 16.61
C ILE A 252 68.04 27.78 18.06
N ASP A 253 67.12 27.11 18.77
CA ASP A 253 66.97 27.26 20.24
C ASP A 253 67.17 25.92 20.96
#